data_AF-A0A849DUM7-F1
#
_entry.id   AF-A0A849DUM7-F1
#
_cell.length_a   1.000
_cell.length_b   1.000
_cell.length_c   1.000
_cell.angle_alpha   90.00
_cell.angle_beta   90.00
_cell.angle_gamma   90.00
#
_symmetry.space_group_name_H-M   'P 1'
#
loop_
_entity.id
_entity.type
_entity.pdbx_description
1 polymer ?
#
loop_
_entity_poly.entity_id
_entity_poly.type
_entity_poly.pdbx_seq_one_letter_code
_entity_poly.pdbx_strand_id
1 'polypeptide(L)'
;MTTTTPQPTGDRTAATPIDTPELPQYSRRTIATVWAAAALPMGLLAWVVAPWLADRLDAPSQLPKALLLCLTAGLVWQFVLVATLVAREQRTLRWSRVRQALWLRAPISPGTGRTSRRLWLVVIPLIAAFAAKELLPHIDSPATRDLGAFLDSAAGHEFLNGAWGWFALIAVMFVCNTVLGEELLFRGLLLPRMNGAFGKRDWLANGLLFAAYHLHVPWAIPGTLLDPFILGYPTKRYRSALIGIAVHSAQSVVFLALALALVLGHGTS
;
A
#
# COMPACT_ATOMS: atom_id res chain seq x y z
N MET A 1 24.41 -38.77 -59.40
CA MET A 1 23.21 -38.80 -58.54
C MET A 1 23.62 -38.19 -57.21
N THR A 2 23.39 -36.89 -57.04
CA THR A 2 23.69 -36.19 -55.78
C THR A 2 22.66 -35.08 -55.65
N THR A 3 21.66 -35.35 -54.81
CA THR A 3 20.51 -34.49 -54.56
C THR A 3 20.89 -33.50 -53.46
N THR A 4 20.96 -32.21 -53.78
CA THR A 4 21.20 -31.15 -52.79
C THR A 4 19.84 -30.63 -52.30
N THR A 5 19.47 -30.99 -51.08
CA THR A 5 18.26 -30.48 -50.42
C THR A 5 18.52 -29.06 -49.88
N PRO A 6 17.69 -28.05 -50.16
CA PRO A 6 17.80 -26.75 -49.50
C PRO A 6 17.29 -26.85 -48.06
N GLN A 7 18.12 -26.44 -47.10
CA GLN A 7 17.76 -26.34 -45.69
C GLN A 7 16.86 -25.09 -45.48
N PRO A 8 15.70 -25.19 -44.82
CA PRO A 8 14.82 -24.05 -44.63
C PRO A 8 15.44 -23.07 -43.63
N THR A 9 15.58 -21.81 -44.05
CA THR A 9 15.89 -20.69 -43.16
C THR A 9 14.73 -20.51 -42.21
N GLY A 10 14.89 -21.01 -40.98
CA GLY A 10 13.96 -20.77 -39.88
C GLY A 10 13.88 -19.28 -39.61
N ASP A 11 12.82 -18.67 -40.13
CA ASP A 11 12.45 -17.30 -39.82
C ASP A 11 12.17 -17.23 -38.33
N ARG A 12 13.12 -16.65 -37.59
CA ARG A 12 13.04 -16.50 -36.15
C ARG A 12 11.99 -15.44 -35.91
N THR A 13 10.72 -15.85 -35.88
CA THR A 13 9.57 -14.99 -35.57
C THR A 13 9.92 -14.13 -34.38
N ALA A 14 10.28 -12.88 -34.68
CA ALA A 14 10.51 -11.86 -33.67
C ALA A 14 9.18 -11.76 -32.93
N ALA A 15 9.18 -12.18 -31.66
CA ALA A 15 8.01 -12.08 -30.82
C ALA A 15 7.49 -10.65 -30.91
N THR A 16 6.33 -10.47 -31.55
CA THR A 16 5.65 -9.19 -31.66
C THR A 16 5.56 -8.61 -30.24
N PRO A 17 6.03 -7.38 -30.00
CA PRO A 17 5.83 -6.73 -28.71
C PRO A 17 4.32 -6.81 -28.42
N ILE A 18 3.94 -7.48 -27.34
CA ILE A 18 2.54 -7.50 -26.91
C ILE A 18 2.15 -6.04 -26.72
N ASP A 19 1.34 -5.55 -27.64
CA ASP A 19 0.81 -4.19 -27.69
C ASP A 19 -0.09 -4.02 -26.47
N THR A 20 0.57 -3.73 -25.35
CA THR A 20 -0.06 -3.48 -24.07
C THR A 20 -0.51 -2.04 -24.19
N PRO A 21 -1.83 -1.74 -24.18
CA PRO A 21 -2.29 -0.37 -24.28
C PRO A 21 -1.54 0.48 -23.26
N GLU A 22 -0.82 1.50 -23.74
CA GLU A 22 -0.04 2.36 -22.87
C GLU A 22 -0.99 3.01 -21.85
N LEU A 23 -0.63 2.91 -20.57
CA LEU A 23 -1.44 3.53 -19.52
C LEU A 23 -1.41 5.05 -19.68
N PRO A 24 -2.55 5.73 -19.51
CA PRO A 24 -2.59 7.18 -19.61
C PRO A 24 -1.65 7.81 -18.58
N GLN A 25 -0.97 8.88 -18.97
CA GLN A 25 -0.12 9.64 -18.05
C GLN A 25 -0.92 10.78 -17.46
N TYR A 26 -0.84 10.93 -16.14
CA TYR A 26 -1.54 11.97 -15.42
C TYR A 26 -0.75 13.28 -15.43
N SER A 27 -1.49 14.39 -15.52
CA SER A 27 -0.92 15.71 -15.26
C SER A 27 -0.61 15.88 -13.76
N ARG A 28 0.26 16.83 -13.41
CA ARG A 28 0.54 17.19 -12.01
C ARG A 28 -0.73 17.58 -11.25
N ARG A 29 -1.67 18.27 -11.90
CA ARG A 29 -2.96 18.64 -11.32
C ARG A 29 -3.82 17.42 -11.01
N THR A 30 -3.88 16.45 -11.93
CA THR A 30 -4.60 15.19 -11.72
C THR A 30 -4.01 14.41 -10.56
N ILE A 31 -2.68 14.29 -10.51
CA ILE A 31 -1.96 13.62 -9.41
C ILE A 31 -2.27 14.29 -8.07
N ALA A 32 -2.18 15.62 -7.99
CA ALA A 32 -2.50 16.37 -6.77
C ALA A 32 -3.97 16.21 -6.36
N THR A 33 -4.90 16.16 -7.32
CA THR A 33 -6.33 15.96 -7.05
C THR A 33 -6.61 14.57 -6.49
N VAL A 34 -6.02 13.52 -7.08
CA VAL A 34 -6.15 12.14 -6.59
C VAL A 34 -5.52 12.01 -5.20
N TRP A 35 -4.35 12.61 -4.99
CA TRP A 35 -3.71 12.65 -3.67
C TRP A 35 -4.60 13.34 -2.64
N ALA A 36 -5.15 14.52 -2.95
CA ALA A 36 -6.02 15.26 -2.04
C ALA A 36 -7.31 14.49 -1.72
N ALA A 37 -7.90 13.82 -2.71
CA ALA A 37 -9.09 12.99 -2.53
C ALA A 37 -8.86 11.77 -1.61
N ALA A 38 -7.60 11.37 -1.39
CA ALA A 38 -7.23 10.34 -0.43
C ALA A 38 -6.77 10.92 0.92
N ALA A 39 -5.87 11.91 0.90
CA ALA A 39 -5.23 12.45 2.10
C ALA A 39 -6.16 13.33 2.94
N LEU A 40 -6.98 14.19 2.32
CA LEU A 40 -7.83 15.11 3.06
C LEU A 40 -8.94 14.39 3.84
N PRO A 41 -9.65 13.38 3.29
CA PRO A 41 -10.58 12.59 4.08
C PRO A 41 -9.91 11.89 5.27
N MET A 42 -8.71 11.32 5.10
CA MET A 42 -7.97 10.71 6.21
C MET A 42 -7.64 11.73 7.30
N GLY A 43 -7.14 12.91 6.92
CA GLY A 43 -6.86 13.99 7.87
C GLY A 43 -8.13 14.45 8.61
N LEU A 44 -9.22 14.69 7.89
CA LEU A 44 -10.50 15.09 8.48
C LEU A 44 -11.03 14.04 9.46
N LEU A 45 -10.97 12.76 9.06
CA LEU A 45 -11.43 11.64 9.88
C LEU A 45 -10.61 11.50 11.16
N ALA A 46 -9.28 11.62 11.08
CA ALA A 46 -8.40 11.46 12.23
C ALA A 46 -8.40 12.67 13.19
N TRP A 47 -8.52 13.89 12.67
CA TRP A 47 -8.31 15.11 13.46
C TRP A 47 -9.60 15.82 13.87
N VAL A 48 -10.72 15.58 13.18
CA VAL A 48 -11.99 16.26 13.46
C VAL A 48 -13.06 15.24 13.84
N VAL A 49 -13.30 14.24 12.99
CA VAL A 49 -14.41 13.29 13.21
C VAL A 49 -14.10 12.34 14.37
N ALA A 50 -12.88 11.81 14.48
CA ALA A 50 -12.54 10.90 15.56
C ALA A 50 -12.62 11.55 16.95
N PRO A 51 -12.08 12.76 17.21
CA PRO A 51 -12.33 13.46 18.48
C PRO A 51 -13.81 13.72 18.74
N TRP A 52 -14.55 14.23 17.75
CA TRP A 52 -15.99 14.48 17.87
C TRP A 52 -16.78 13.20 18.21
N LEU A 53 -16.40 12.06 17.64
CA LEU A 53 -17.02 10.77 17.92
C LEU A 53 -16.62 10.26 19.31
N ALA A 54 -15.36 10.44 19.71
CA ALA A 54 -14.86 10.04 21.02
C ALA A 54 -15.67 10.67 22.16
N ASP A 55 -16.01 11.97 22.04
CA ASP A 55 -16.83 12.70 23.02
C ASP A 55 -18.26 12.13 23.18
N ARG A 56 -18.69 11.24 22.29
CA ARG A 56 -20.03 10.60 22.29
C ARG A 56 -20.00 9.12 22.68
N LEU A 57 -18.81 8.56 22.93
CA LEU A 57 -18.66 7.17 23.33
C LEU A 57 -18.61 7.09 24.86
N ASP A 58 -19.66 6.58 25.49
CA ASP A 58 -19.64 6.29 26.93
C ASP A 58 -18.88 4.98 27.23
N ALA A 59 -17.57 4.94 26.97
CA ALA A 59 -16.71 3.78 27.23
C ALA A 59 -15.24 4.16 27.45
N PRO A 60 -14.42 3.36 28.15
CA PRO A 60 -12.97 3.55 28.19
C PRO A 60 -12.35 3.54 26.78
N SER A 61 -11.19 4.18 26.61
CA SER A 61 -10.44 4.20 25.34
C SER A 61 -11.24 4.79 24.16
N GLN A 62 -12.00 5.86 24.42
CA GLN A 62 -12.88 6.52 23.44
C GLN A 62 -12.15 6.91 22.15
N LEU A 63 -11.02 7.62 22.28
CA LEU A 63 -10.28 8.12 21.12
C LEU A 63 -9.67 6.99 20.28
N PRO A 64 -8.97 5.97 20.85
CA PRO A 64 -8.53 4.80 20.08
C PRO A 64 -9.68 4.10 19.32
N LYS A 65 -10.83 3.88 19.96
CA LYS A 65 -12.01 3.28 19.31
C LYS A 65 -12.51 4.12 18.15
N ALA A 66 -12.65 5.43 18.37
CA ALA A 66 -13.09 6.37 17.35
C ALA A 66 -12.10 6.44 16.17
N LEU A 67 -10.79 6.42 16.45
CA LEU A 67 -9.74 6.38 15.43
C LEU A 67 -9.80 5.08 14.62
N LEU A 68 -9.94 3.91 15.27
CA LEU A 68 -10.09 2.63 14.56
C LEU A 68 -11.27 2.67 13.58
N LEU A 69 -12.42 3.18 14.01
CA LEU A 69 -13.61 3.31 13.14
C LEU A 69 -13.37 4.30 11.99
N CYS A 70 -12.87 5.50 12.31
CA CYS A 70 -12.69 6.58 11.34
C CYS A 70 -11.60 6.26 10.32
N LEU A 71 -10.46 5.73 10.75
CA LEU A 71 -9.37 5.33 9.85
C LEU A 71 -9.79 4.15 8.98
N THR A 72 -10.52 3.16 9.53
CA THR A 72 -11.08 2.07 8.71
C THR A 72 -11.99 2.63 7.60
N ALA A 73 -12.90 3.55 7.94
CA ALA A 73 -13.78 4.18 6.95
C ALA A 73 -12.99 4.94 5.88
N GLY A 74 -11.95 5.68 6.26
CA GLY A 74 -11.07 6.40 5.34
C GLY A 74 -10.29 5.48 4.39
N LEU A 75 -9.83 4.33 4.88
CA LEU A 75 -9.14 3.32 4.07
C LEU A 75 -10.08 2.58 3.12
N VAL A 76 -11.30 2.25 3.56
CA VAL A 76 -12.35 1.74 2.66
C VAL A 76 -12.66 2.76 1.56
N TRP A 77 -12.76 4.04 1.91
CA TRP A 77 -12.93 5.12 0.93
C TRP A 77 -11.80 5.15 -0.10
N GLN A 78 -10.54 4.95 0.29
CA GLN A 78 -9.43 4.91 -0.66
C GLN A 78 -9.53 3.75 -1.63
N PHE A 79 -9.92 2.57 -1.15
CA PHE A 79 -10.18 1.44 -2.03
C PHE A 79 -11.29 1.77 -3.04
N VAL A 80 -12.39 2.38 -2.58
CA VAL A 80 -13.49 2.84 -3.45
C VAL A 80 -13.00 3.88 -4.47
N LEU A 81 -12.15 4.82 -4.06
CA LEU A 81 -11.55 5.83 -4.92
C LEU A 81 -10.72 5.16 -6.04
N VAL A 82 -9.83 4.23 -5.69
CA VAL A 82 -9.02 3.50 -6.67
C VAL A 82 -9.92 2.70 -7.62
N ALA A 83 -10.86 1.93 -7.09
CA ALA A 83 -11.79 1.13 -7.88
C ALA A 83 -12.57 2.00 -8.88
N THR A 84 -13.05 3.16 -8.44
CA THR A 84 -13.78 4.12 -9.28
C THR A 84 -12.90 4.71 -10.38
N LEU A 85 -11.67 5.13 -10.05
CA LEU A 85 -10.73 5.70 -11.02
C LEU A 85 -10.33 4.67 -12.07
N VAL A 86 -10.03 3.44 -11.66
CA VAL A 86 -9.72 2.33 -12.59
C VAL A 86 -10.93 1.99 -13.45
N ALA A 87 -12.13 1.90 -12.87
CA ALA A 87 -13.36 1.62 -13.63
C ALA A 87 -13.61 2.67 -14.70
N ARG A 88 -13.44 3.96 -14.36
CA ARG A 88 -13.63 5.09 -15.29
C ARG A 88 -12.58 5.11 -16.39
N GLU A 89 -11.32 4.89 -16.03
CA GLU A 89 -10.21 4.92 -16.99
C GLU A 89 -10.25 3.72 -17.95
N GLN A 90 -10.46 2.52 -17.41
CA GLN A 90 -10.45 1.28 -18.19
C GLN A 90 -11.81 0.97 -18.82
N ARG A 91 -12.87 1.70 -18.42
CA ARG A 91 -14.29 1.46 -18.79
C ARG A 91 -14.76 0.02 -18.50
N THR A 92 -14.08 -0.67 -17.59
CA THR A 92 -14.37 -2.05 -17.19
C THR A 92 -13.69 -2.39 -15.88
N LEU A 93 -14.27 -3.33 -15.13
CA LEU A 93 -13.67 -3.94 -13.96
C LEU A 93 -13.24 -5.40 -14.21
N ARG A 94 -13.10 -5.81 -15.48
CA ARG A 94 -12.53 -7.12 -15.81
C ARG A 94 -11.17 -7.28 -15.15
N TRP A 95 -11.02 -8.32 -14.35
CA TRP A 95 -9.84 -8.56 -13.52
C TRP A 95 -8.52 -8.48 -14.32
N SER A 96 -8.48 -8.99 -15.54
CA SER A 96 -7.30 -8.92 -16.40
C SER A 96 -6.83 -7.49 -16.68
N ARG A 97 -7.77 -6.55 -16.91
CA ARG A 97 -7.48 -5.12 -17.14
C ARG A 97 -7.07 -4.42 -15.86
N VAL A 98 -7.81 -4.65 -14.77
CA VAL A 98 -7.49 -4.10 -13.44
C VAL A 98 -6.08 -4.52 -13.02
N ARG A 99 -5.77 -5.80 -13.12
CA ARG A 99 -4.47 -6.37 -12.78
C ARG A 99 -3.33 -5.74 -13.58
N GLN A 100 -3.55 -5.51 -14.87
CA GLN A 100 -2.57 -4.86 -15.75
C GLN A 100 -2.39 -3.37 -15.42
N ALA A 101 -3.50 -2.65 -15.22
CA ALA A 101 -3.54 -1.21 -14.95
C ALA A 101 -2.98 -0.81 -13.58
N LEU A 102 -3.02 -1.74 -12.62
CA LEU A 102 -2.51 -1.56 -11.26
C LEU A 102 -1.16 -2.28 -11.03
N TRP A 103 -0.51 -2.82 -12.07
CA TRP A 103 0.72 -3.59 -11.94
C TRP A 103 0.65 -4.75 -10.92
N LEU A 104 -0.51 -5.40 -10.79
CA LEU A 104 -0.72 -6.55 -9.90
C LEU A 104 -0.20 -7.85 -10.54
N ARG A 105 1.10 -7.86 -10.86
CA ARG A 105 1.78 -8.93 -11.59
C ARG A 105 3.10 -9.28 -10.95
N ALA A 106 3.63 -10.45 -11.29
CA ALA A 106 4.96 -10.86 -10.85
C ALA A 106 6.04 -9.84 -11.31
N PRO A 107 7.11 -9.66 -10.52
CA PRO A 107 8.24 -8.79 -10.87
C PRO A 107 8.82 -9.10 -12.25
N ILE A 108 9.12 -8.06 -13.02
CA ILE A 108 9.73 -8.14 -14.35
C ILE A 108 11.18 -7.68 -14.25
N SER A 109 12.12 -8.49 -14.73
CA SER A 109 13.53 -8.08 -14.83
C SER A 109 13.65 -6.98 -15.88
N PRO A 110 14.18 -5.79 -15.54
CA PRO A 110 14.33 -4.73 -16.54
C PRO A 110 15.55 -4.91 -17.46
N GLY A 111 16.45 -5.87 -17.16
CA GLY A 111 17.50 -6.25 -18.12
C GLY A 111 16.98 -7.17 -19.22
N THR A 112 16.08 -8.10 -18.90
CA THR A 112 15.62 -9.14 -19.84
C THR A 112 14.17 -9.01 -20.27
N GLY A 113 13.37 -8.15 -19.62
CA GLY A 113 11.93 -8.01 -19.83
C GLY A 113 11.09 -9.19 -19.36
N ARG A 114 11.70 -10.21 -18.71
CA ARG A 114 11.03 -11.46 -18.33
C ARG A 114 10.73 -11.52 -16.83
N THR A 115 9.65 -12.21 -16.48
CA THR A 115 9.33 -12.57 -15.10
C THR A 115 10.20 -13.74 -14.63
N SER A 116 10.58 -13.76 -13.34
CA SER A 116 11.31 -14.89 -12.74
C SER A 116 10.97 -15.01 -11.26
N ARG A 117 10.85 -16.26 -10.76
CA ARG A 117 10.60 -16.52 -9.33
C ARG A 117 11.72 -15.98 -8.45
N ARG A 118 12.96 -15.96 -8.93
CA ARG A 118 14.12 -15.43 -8.18
C ARG A 118 14.01 -13.93 -7.90
N LEU A 119 13.25 -13.17 -8.69
CA LEU A 119 13.07 -11.74 -8.46
C LEU A 119 12.31 -11.47 -7.16
N TRP A 120 11.51 -12.41 -6.67
CA TRP A 120 10.84 -12.29 -5.37
C TRP A 120 11.80 -12.27 -4.19
N LEU A 121 13.04 -12.76 -4.35
CA LEU A 121 14.04 -12.68 -3.29
C LEU A 121 14.35 -11.24 -2.88
N VAL A 122 14.05 -10.24 -3.73
CA VAL A 122 14.18 -8.82 -3.38
C VAL A 122 13.26 -8.40 -2.23
N VAL A 123 12.14 -9.10 -2.01
CA VAL A 123 11.21 -8.79 -0.92
C VAL A 123 11.86 -9.02 0.45
N ILE A 124 12.75 -10.01 0.58
CA ILE A 124 13.41 -10.33 1.86
C ILE A 124 14.25 -9.15 2.39
N PRO A 125 15.26 -8.61 1.66
CA PRO A 125 16.01 -7.47 2.14
C PRO A 125 15.16 -6.21 2.23
N LEU A 126 14.07 -6.08 1.47
CA LEU A 126 13.16 -4.94 1.59
C LEU A 126 12.31 -4.99 2.85
N ILE A 127 11.82 -6.17 3.26
CA ILE A 127 11.18 -6.37 4.57
C ILE A 127 12.17 -6.06 5.69
N ALA A 128 13.42 -6.54 5.57
CA ALA A 128 14.46 -6.24 6.56
C ALA A 128 14.76 -4.73 6.63
N ALA A 129 14.85 -4.04 5.49
CA ALA A 129 15.03 -2.59 5.45
C ALA A 129 13.82 -1.83 6.03
N PHE A 130 12.60 -2.30 5.73
CA PHE A 130 11.36 -1.73 6.26
C PHE A 130 11.28 -1.89 7.79
N ALA A 131 11.68 -3.03 8.32
CA ALA A 131 11.78 -3.25 9.77
C ALA A 131 12.91 -2.43 10.41
N ALA A 132 14.09 -2.36 9.77
CA ALA A 132 15.22 -1.59 10.29
C ALA A 132 14.93 -0.08 10.34
N LYS A 133 14.03 0.43 9.48
CA LYS A 133 13.53 1.81 9.51
C LYS A 133 12.94 2.17 10.87
N GLU A 134 12.24 1.24 11.52
CA GLU A 134 11.61 1.45 12.83
C GLU A 134 12.64 1.62 13.97
N LEU A 135 13.91 1.27 13.73
CA LEU A 135 15.01 1.46 14.68
C LEU A 135 15.64 2.86 14.61
N LEU A 136 15.27 3.66 13.60
CA LEU A 136 15.78 5.02 13.47
C LEU A 136 15.12 5.95 14.48
N PRO A 137 15.80 7.04 14.86
CA PRO A 137 15.18 8.10 15.65
C PRO A 137 13.90 8.60 14.96
N HIS A 138 12.80 8.59 15.70
CA HIS A 138 11.49 9.05 15.23
C HIS A 138 10.97 10.18 16.12
N ILE A 139 9.96 10.89 15.63
CA ILE A 139 9.24 11.88 16.41
C ILE A 139 8.23 11.10 17.26
N ASP A 140 8.21 11.37 18.56
CA ASP A 140 7.26 10.73 19.47
C ASP A 140 5.82 11.05 19.08
N SER A 141 4.98 10.01 19.08
CA SER A 141 3.54 10.10 18.90
C SER A 141 2.86 10.27 20.27
N PRO A 142 1.73 11.00 20.35
CA PRO A 142 0.89 10.95 21.54
C PRO A 142 0.39 9.52 21.74
N ALA A 143 0.59 8.92 22.92
CA ALA A 143 0.21 7.53 23.21
C ALA A 143 -1.27 7.22 22.90
N THR A 144 -2.16 8.20 23.04
CA THR A 144 -3.60 8.08 22.72
C THR A 144 -3.90 7.94 21.23
N ARG A 145 -2.91 8.15 20.37
CA ARG A 145 -2.98 8.07 18.90
C ARG A 145 -2.01 7.06 18.32
N ASP A 146 -1.33 6.30 19.17
CA ASP A 146 -0.39 5.28 18.78
C ASP A 146 -1.02 3.90 18.98
N LEU A 147 -1.19 3.15 17.89
CA LEU A 147 -1.79 1.83 17.97
C LEU A 147 -0.88 0.85 18.72
N GLY A 148 0.44 0.94 18.56
CA GLY A 148 1.38 0.09 19.28
C GLY A 148 1.31 0.33 20.78
N ALA A 149 1.39 1.59 21.19
CA ALA A 149 1.27 1.96 22.60
C ALA A 149 -0.11 1.59 23.18
N PHE A 150 -1.18 1.70 22.40
CA PHE A 150 -2.50 1.25 22.82
C PHE A 150 -2.54 -0.26 23.03
N LEU A 151 -2.04 -1.05 22.07
CA LEU A 151 -2.01 -2.52 22.16
C LEU A 151 -1.11 -3.03 23.29
N ASP A 152 -0.05 -2.30 23.65
CA ASP A 152 0.85 -2.63 24.76
C ASP A 152 0.30 -2.20 26.15
N SER A 153 -0.78 -1.41 26.17
CA SER A 153 -1.36 -0.89 27.41
C SER A 153 -2.35 -1.87 28.05
N ALA A 154 -2.51 -1.78 29.38
CA ALA A 154 -3.55 -2.52 30.12
C ALA A 154 -4.96 -2.26 29.56
N ALA A 155 -5.24 -1.02 29.15
CA ALA A 155 -6.52 -0.65 28.55
C ALA A 155 -6.75 -1.30 27.17
N GLY A 156 -5.69 -1.51 26.39
CA GLY A 156 -5.74 -2.23 25.12
C GLY A 156 -5.94 -3.74 25.31
N HIS A 157 -5.27 -4.32 26.30
CA HIS A 157 -5.42 -5.72 26.67
C HIS A 157 -6.86 -6.01 27.13
N GLU A 158 -7.39 -5.19 28.04
CA GLU A 158 -8.79 -5.29 28.50
C GLU A 158 -9.77 -5.10 27.35
N PHE A 159 -9.52 -4.11 26.49
CA PHE A 159 -10.39 -3.81 25.35
C PHE A 159 -10.47 -4.95 24.33
N LEU A 160 -9.35 -5.62 24.03
CA LEU A 160 -9.31 -6.64 22.99
C LEU A 160 -9.63 -8.04 23.47
N ASN A 161 -9.55 -8.33 24.78
CA ASN A 161 -9.84 -9.66 25.32
C ASN A 161 -11.23 -10.16 24.89
N GLY A 162 -11.30 -11.25 24.12
CA GLY A 162 -12.54 -11.79 23.57
C GLY A 162 -13.26 -10.92 22.53
N ALA A 163 -12.71 -9.75 22.16
CA ALA A 163 -13.36 -8.75 21.32
C ALA A 163 -13.22 -9.05 19.81
N TRP A 164 -13.72 -10.19 19.37
CA TRP A 164 -13.63 -10.65 17.96
C TRP A 164 -14.19 -9.65 16.93
N GLY A 165 -15.21 -8.87 17.29
CA GLY A 165 -15.73 -7.82 16.41
C GLY A 165 -14.71 -6.71 16.13
N TRP A 166 -13.98 -6.28 17.15
CA TRP A 166 -12.91 -5.29 17.02
C TRP A 166 -11.68 -5.86 16.32
N PHE A 167 -11.37 -7.14 16.56
CA PHE A 167 -10.35 -7.84 15.78
C PHE A 167 -10.68 -7.87 14.29
N ALA A 168 -11.93 -8.21 13.94
CA ALA A 168 -12.38 -8.22 12.55
C ALA A 168 -12.29 -6.82 11.92
N LEU A 169 -12.66 -5.76 12.66
CA LEU A 169 -12.48 -4.38 12.22
C LEU A 169 -11.01 -4.04 11.97
N ILE A 170 -10.10 -4.39 12.88
CA ILE A 170 -8.66 -4.18 12.73
C ILE A 170 -8.11 -4.96 11.53
N ALA A 171 -8.58 -6.19 11.30
CA ALA A 171 -8.20 -6.98 10.14
C ALA A 171 -8.65 -6.30 8.83
N VAL A 172 -9.88 -5.82 8.77
CA VAL A 172 -10.40 -5.04 7.62
C VAL A 172 -9.58 -3.76 7.43
N MET A 173 -9.27 -3.06 8.52
CA MET A 173 -8.42 -1.86 8.51
C MET A 173 -7.07 -2.18 7.88
N PHE A 174 -6.37 -3.25 8.29
CA PHE A 174 -5.05 -3.59 7.75
C PHE A 174 -5.08 -4.05 6.29
N VAL A 175 -6.11 -4.81 5.89
CA VAL A 175 -6.31 -5.18 4.48
C VAL A 175 -6.56 -3.94 3.63
N CYS A 176 -7.39 -3.01 4.12
CA CYS A 176 -7.67 -1.74 3.45
C CYS A 176 -6.51 -0.76 3.56
N ASN A 177 -5.61 -0.90 4.54
CA ASN A 177 -4.44 -0.05 4.70
C ASN A 177 -3.41 -0.38 3.62
N THR A 178 -2.91 -1.62 3.64
CA THR A 178 -1.75 -1.99 2.83
C THR A 178 -2.15 -2.54 1.48
N VAL A 179 -2.98 -3.58 1.46
CA VAL A 179 -3.28 -4.34 0.24
C VAL A 179 -4.22 -3.59 -0.69
N LEU A 180 -5.29 -2.98 -0.17
CA LEU A 180 -6.37 -2.39 -0.98
C LEU A 180 -6.38 -0.85 -1.01
N GLY A 181 -5.73 -0.19 -0.05
CA GLY A 181 -5.67 1.28 0.02
C GLY A 181 -4.35 1.81 -0.51
N GLU A 182 -3.36 1.93 0.37
CA GLU A 182 -2.15 2.70 0.13
C GLU A 182 -1.33 2.17 -1.04
N GLU A 183 -1.02 0.86 -1.07
CA GLU A 183 -0.20 0.33 -2.17
C GLU A 183 -0.96 0.29 -3.49
N LEU A 184 -2.28 0.04 -3.49
CA LEU A 184 -3.07 0.16 -4.72
C LEU A 184 -3.12 1.60 -5.22
N LEU A 185 -3.28 2.58 -4.33
CA LEU A 185 -3.38 3.98 -4.71
C LEU A 185 -2.02 4.51 -5.20
N PHE A 186 -0.97 4.36 -4.40
CA PHE A 186 0.32 4.97 -4.69
C PHE A 186 1.12 4.16 -5.70
N ARG A 187 1.27 2.84 -5.48
CA ARG A 187 2.17 1.99 -6.26
C ARG A 187 1.45 1.35 -7.45
N GLY A 188 0.16 1.05 -7.30
CA GLY A 188 -0.69 0.50 -8.34
C GLY A 188 -1.26 1.55 -9.30
N LEU A 189 -1.91 2.59 -8.80
CA LEU A 189 -2.64 3.56 -9.62
C LEU A 189 -1.76 4.74 -10.03
N LEU A 190 -1.20 5.47 -9.07
CA LEU A 190 -0.48 6.72 -9.34
C LEU A 190 0.86 6.46 -10.03
N LEU A 191 1.75 5.65 -9.45
CA LEU A 191 3.11 5.48 -9.95
C LEU A 191 3.21 5.10 -11.44
N PRO A 192 2.38 4.20 -12.01
CA PRO A 192 2.42 3.90 -13.44
C PRO A 192 2.04 5.06 -14.36
N ARG A 193 1.37 6.08 -13.82
CA ARG A 193 0.80 7.23 -14.53
C ARG A 193 1.58 8.53 -14.27
N MET A 194 2.63 8.47 -13.45
CA MET A 194 3.39 9.65 -13.03
C MET A 194 4.61 9.94 -13.93
N ASN A 195 4.96 9.03 -14.84
CA ASN A 195 6.16 9.17 -15.67
C ASN A 195 6.10 10.40 -16.58
N GLY A 196 4.94 10.69 -17.17
CA GLY A 196 4.76 11.88 -18.01
C GLY A 196 4.98 13.21 -17.26
N ALA A 197 4.69 13.26 -15.96
CA ALA A 197 4.79 14.49 -15.16
C ALA A 197 6.15 14.69 -14.46
N PHE A 198 6.83 13.59 -14.12
CA PHE A 198 8.03 13.57 -13.27
C PHE A 198 9.22 12.81 -13.88
N GLY A 199 9.06 12.24 -15.08
CA GLY A 199 10.09 11.49 -15.78
C GLY A 199 10.60 10.28 -14.99
N LYS A 200 11.92 10.03 -15.06
CA LYS A 200 12.58 8.89 -14.40
C LYS A 200 12.56 8.96 -12.86
N ARG A 201 12.19 10.11 -12.29
CA ARG A 201 12.11 10.34 -10.83
C ARG A 201 10.67 10.24 -10.30
N ASP A 202 9.74 9.70 -11.09
CA ASP A 202 8.35 9.50 -10.70
C ASP A 202 8.18 8.68 -9.41
N TRP A 203 9.03 7.67 -9.19
CA TRP A 203 9.06 6.89 -7.94
C TRP A 203 9.42 7.73 -6.71
N LEU A 204 10.28 8.74 -6.86
CA LEU A 204 10.63 9.64 -5.78
C LEU A 204 9.48 10.59 -5.48
N ALA A 205 8.90 11.21 -6.51
CA ALA A 205 7.72 12.06 -6.36
C ALA A 205 6.54 11.28 -5.75
N ASN A 206 6.34 10.03 -6.16
CA ASN A 206 5.31 9.14 -5.62
C ASN A 206 5.53 8.88 -4.13
N GLY A 207 6.77 8.57 -3.73
CA GLY A 207 7.10 8.35 -2.33
C GLY A 207 7.02 9.61 -1.47
N LEU A 208 7.34 10.79 -2.01
CA LEU A 208 7.15 12.08 -1.30
C LEU A 208 5.66 12.39 -1.09
N LEU A 209 4.81 12.14 -2.10
CA LEU A 209 3.36 12.25 -1.95
C LEU A 209 2.82 11.24 -0.94
N PHE A 210 3.37 10.03 -0.93
CA PHE A 210 3.02 9.00 0.05
C PHE A 210 3.38 9.44 1.48
N ALA A 211 4.59 9.96 1.70
CA ALA A 211 4.97 10.53 2.99
C ALA A 211 4.03 11.67 3.39
N ALA A 212 3.80 12.64 2.51
CA ALA A 212 2.89 13.75 2.80
C ALA A 212 1.44 13.31 3.06
N TYR A 213 0.99 12.18 2.52
CA TYR A 213 -0.36 11.66 2.74
C TYR A 213 -0.62 11.25 4.21
N HIS A 214 0.43 11.04 5.00
CA HIS A 214 0.35 10.73 6.43
C HIS A 214 0.00 11.94 7.32
N LEU A 215 -0.75 12.92 6.79
CA LEU A 215 -1.28 14.04 7.57
C LEU A 215 -2.12 13.58 8.78
N HIS A 216 -2.69 12.38 8.71
CA HIS A 216 -3.47 11.78 9.80
C HIS A 216 -2.58 11.22 10.94
N VAL A 217 -1.28 11.00 10.69
CA VAL A 217 -0.25 10.54 11.65
C VAL A 217 1.10 11.23 11.34
N PRO A 218 1.20 12.56 11.53
CA PRO A 218 2.30 13.37 10.98
C PRO A 218 3.69 13.02 11.52
N TRP A 219 3.78 12.45 12.73
CA TRP A 219 5.03 11.94 13.30
C TRP A 219 5.67 10.81 12.48
N ALA A 220 4.88 10.08 11.69
CA ALA A 220 5.39 9.04 10.79
C ALA A 220 6.09 9.60 9.53
N ILE A 221 5.79 10.86 9.15
CA ILE A 221 6.24 11.45 7.88
C ILE A 221 7.77 11.35 7.69
N PRO A 222 8.63 11.72 8.67
CA PRO A 222 10.07 11.63 8.50
C PRO A 222 10.55 10.20 8.19
N GLY A 223 10.00 9.19 8.87
CA GLY A 223 10.31 7.79 8.59
C GLY A 223 9.84 7.38 7.20
N THR A 224 8.61 7.75 6.83
CA THR A 224 8.02 7.44 5.51
C THR A 224 8.79 8.07 4.33
N LEU A 225 9.66 9.08 4.56
CA LEU A 225 10.55 9.60 3.52
C LEU A 225 11.59 8.58 3.01
N LEU A 226 11.77 7.45 3.69
CA LEU A 226 12.60 6.32 3.23
C LEU A 226 11.84 5.34 2.31
N ASP A 227 10.51 5.37 2.34
CA ASP A 227 9.66 4.49 1.53
C ASP A 227 9.70 4.72 0.01
N PRO A 228 10.13 5.89 -0.55
CA PRO A 228 10.50 5.96 -1.96
C PRO A 228 11.56 4.92 -2.33
N PHE A 229 12.52 4.61 -1.45
CA PHE A 229 13.60 3.66 -1.73
C PHE A 229 13.21 2.21 -1.44
N ILE A 230 12.38 1.99 -0.41
CA ILE A 230 11.99 0.65 0.04
C ILE A 230 10.79 0.12 -0.76
N LEU A 231 9.81 0.98 -1.07
CA LEU A 231 8.56 0.58 -1.73
C LEU A 231 8.48 1.13 -3.17
N GLY A 232 8.74 2.43 -3.35
CA GLY A 232 8.56 3.13 -4.63
C GLY A 232 9.51 2.65 -5.74
N TYR A 233 10.81 2.68 -5.46
CA TYR A 233 11.84 2.33 -6.43
C TYR A 233 11.76 0.85 -6.85
N PRO A 234 11.66 -0.14 -5.95
CA PRO A 234 11.50 -1.55 -6.34
C PRO A 234 10.24 -1.79 -7.16
N THR A 235 9.11 -1.19 -6.76
CA THR A 235 7.86 -1.26 -7.55
C THR A 235 8.07 -0.73 -8.96
N LYS A 236 8.69 0.44 -9.12
CA LYS A 236 8.97 1.04 -10.43
C LYS A 236 9.95 0.19 -11.25
N ARG A 237 11.03 -0.24 -10.61
CA ARG A 237 12.14 -0.99 -11.21
C ARG A 237 11.68 -2.33 -11.77
N TYR A 238 10.78 -3.02 -11.06
CA TYR A 238 10.27 -4.34 -11.45
C TYR A 238 8.84 -4.31 -12.03
N ARG A 239 8.23 -3.12 -12.14
CA ARG A 239 6.86 -2.89 -12.65
C ARG A 239 5.80 -3.79 -11.98
N SER A 240 5.90 -3.90 -10.66
CA SER A 240 5.09 -4.79 -9.84
C SER A 240 4.71 -4.12 -8.51
N ALA A 241 3.44 -3.77 -8.35
CA ALA A 241 2.90 -3.27 -7.09
C ALA A 241 2.84 -4.36 -6.01
N LEU A 242 2.89 -5.65 -6.41
CA LEU A 242 2.90 -6.76 -5.47
C LEU A 242 4.16 -6.79 -4.58
N ILE A 243 5.28 -6.19 -5.01
CA ILE A 243 6.46 -6.02 -4.15
C ILE A 243 6.13 -5.08 -3.00
N GLY A 244 5.58 -3.90 -3.30
CA GLY A 244 5.17 -2.92 -2.30
C GLY A 244 4.13 -3.50 -1.34
N ILE A 245 3.10 -4.16 -1.88
CA ILE A 245 2.09 -4.87 -1.08
C ILE A 245 2.73 -5.89 -0.14
N ALA A 246 3.64 -6.75 -0.63
CA ALA A 246 4.25 -7.77 0.21
C ALA A 246 5.11 -7.18 1.33
N VAL A 247 5.92 -6.16 1.03
CA VAL A 247 6.80 -5.52 2.02
C VAL A 247 5.97 -4.77 3.06
N HIS A 248 5.02 -3.96 2.61
CA HIS A 248 4.20 -3.12 3.49
C HIS A 248 3.24 -3.98 4.35
N SER A 249 2.70 -5.08 3.80
CA SER A 249 1.86 -6.01 4.56
C SER A 249 2.60 -6.71 5.70
N ALA A 250 3.95 -6.77 5.69
CA ALA A 250 4.70 -7.42 6.76
C ALA A 250 4.42 -6.78 8.13
N GLN A 251 4.35 -5.45 8.20
CA GLN A 251 3.98 -4.73 9.42
C GLN A 251 2.52 -5.02 9.81
N SER A 252 1.60 -5.01 8.85
CA SER A 252 0.18 -5.34 9.09
C SER A 252 0.01 -6.74 9.68
N VAL A 253 0.78 -7.72 9.21
CA VAL A 253 0.74 -9.09 9.74
C VAL A 253 1.23 -9.13 11.19
N VAL A 254 2.28 -8.38 11.53
CA VAL A 254 2.78 -8.29 12.92
C VAL A 254 1.71 -7.71 13.83
N PHE A 255 1.13 -6.55 13.50
CA PHE A 255 0.08 -5.93 14.31
C PHE A 255 -1.18 -6.79 14.41
N LEU A 256 -1.55 -7.50 13.33
CA LEU A 256 -2.70 -8.40 13.36
C LEU A 256 -2.43 -9.61 14.26
N ALA A 257 -1.20 -10.15 14.28
CA ALA A 257 -0.82 -11.22 15.20
C ALA A 257 -0.84 -10.75 16.66
N LEU A 258 -0.36 -9.54 16.94
CA LEU A 258 -0.44 -8.93 18.28
C LEU A 258 -1.90 -8.76 18.72
N ALA A 259 -2.75 -8.18 17.87
CA ALA A 259 -4.18 -8.02 18.16
C ALA A 259 -4.87 -9.38 18.38
N LEU A 260 -4.53 -10.41 17.59
CA LEU A 260 -5.06 -11.76 17.77
C LEU A 260 -4.64 -12.36 19.12
N ALA A 261 -3.38 -12.19 19.52
CA ALA A 261 -2.89 -12.68 20.80
C ALA A 261 -3.70 -12.09 21.97
N LEU A 262 -3.96 -10.79 21.94
CA LEU A 262 -4.77 -10.10 22.96
C LEU A 262 -6.22 -10.60 22.98
N VAL A 263 -6.81 -10.84 21.80
CA VAL A 263 -8.17 -11.39 21.68
C VAL A 263 -8.28 -12.79 22.27
N LEU A 264 -7.24 -13.60 22.10
CA LEU A 264 -7.14 -14.94 22.68
C LEU A 264 -6.83 -14.93 24.19
N GLY A 265 -6.53 -13.77 24.78
CA GLY A 265 -6.13 -13.65 26.18
C GLY A 265 -4.66 -13.99 26.45
N HIS A 266 -3.82 -14.08 25.42
CA HIS A 266 -2.38 -14.17 25.58
C HIS A 266 -1.82 -12.75 25.80
N GLY A 267 -1.31 -12.46 27.00
CA GLY A 267 -0.83 -11.12 27.39
C GLY A 267 -1.23 -10.68 28.80
N THR A 268 -1.99 -11.51 29.53
CA THR A 268 -2.29 -11.33 30.96
C THR A 268 -1.35 -12.20 31.79
N SER A 269 -0.15 -11.69 32.08
CA SER A 269 0.73 -12.24 33.12
C SER A 269 1.47 -11.09 33.79
#